data_AF-A0A6A0IKN3-F1
#
_entry.id   AF-A0A6A0IKN3-F1
#
_cell.length_a   1.000
_cell.length_b   1.000
_cell.length_c   1.000
_cell.angle_alpha   90.00
_cell.angle_beta   90.00
_cell.angle_gamma   90.00
#
_symmetry.space_group_name_H-M   'P 1'
#
loop_
_entity.id
_entity.type
_entity.pdbx_description
1 polymer ?
#
loop_
_entity_poly.entity_id
_entity_poly.type
_entity_poly.pdbx_seq_one_letter_code
_entity_poly.pdbx_strand_id
1 'polypeptide(L)'
;MALDVYHQVLEGIHEACGGRTGQLVHVVEVLRKLKLIGNREMILSHLLHEGWIADAPKTDHVFLTPWGAEELEKTRRKPSAGGSTPEDRAREAARMARELVGLLEEWVERGPKKPLVEKTRKALAALSEAVEDLAR
;
A
#
# COMPACT_ATOMS: atom_id res chain seq x y z
N MET A 1 9.81 3.14 7.54
CA MET A 1 10.57 3.78 6.43
C MET A 1 10.00 5.18 6.26
N ALA A 2 10.83 6.20 6.19
CA ALA A 2 10.38 7.59 6.15
C ALA A 2 9.61 7.85 4.85
N LEU A 3 8.34 8.25 4.94
CA LEU A 3 7.66 8.84 3.78
C LEU A 3 8.48 10.05 3.35
N ASP A 4 8.79 10.14 2.06
CA ASP A 4 9.40 11.33 1.50
C ASP A 4 8.50 12.55 1.79
N VAL A 5 9.09 13.71 2.04
CA VAL A 5 8.38 14.94 2.41
C VAL A 5 7.27 15.26 1.40
N TYR A 6 7.50 14.97 0.12
CA TYR A 6 6.51 15.17 -0.94
C TYR A 6 5.30 14.24 -0.80
N HIS A 7 5.52 12.96 -0.48
CA HIS A 7 4.44 11.99 -0.28
C HIS A 7 3.64 12.29 0.99
N GLN A 8 4.32 12.79 2.04
CA GLN A 8 3.64 13.19 3.28
C GLN A 8 2.72 14.40 3.04
N VAL A 9 3.15 15.35 2.22
CA VAL A 9 2.32 16.49 1.80
C VAL A 9 1.17 16.02 0.90
N LEU A 10 1.44 15.12 -0.05
CA LEU A 10 0.43 14.55 -0.93
C LEU A 10 -0.65 13.81 -0.13
N GLU A 11 -0.27 13.05 0.90
CA GLU A 11 -1.21 12.37 1.80
C GLU A 11 -2.08 13.38 2.55
N GLY A 12 -1.48 14.44 3.09
CA GLY A 12 -2.23 15.51 3.76
C GLY A 12 -3.22 16.23 2.82
N ILE A 13 -2.89 16.37 1.53
CA ILE A 13 -3.79 16.92 0.51
C ILE A 13 -4.94 15.93 0.24
N HIS A 14 -4.63 14.64 0.13
CA HIS A 14 -5.64 13.59 -0.09
C HIS A 14 -6.60 13.43 1.08
N GLU A 15 -6.12 13.55 2.32
CA GLU A 15 -6.97 13.59 3.52
C GLU A 15 -7.87 14.82 3.53
N ALA A 16 -7.34 16.00 3.16
CA ALA A 16 -8.14 17.22 3.03
C ALA A 16 -9.18 17.13 1.90
N CYS A 17 -8.93 16.33 0.86
CA CYS A 17 -9.88 15.97 -0.19
C CYS A 17 -10.93 14.93 0.25
N GLY A 18 -10.81 14.32 1.43
CA GLY A 18 -11.68 13.20 1.84
C GLY A 18 -11.61 12.00 0.89
N GLY A 19 -10.46 11.80 0.23
CA GLY A 19 -10.25 10.70 -0.72
C GLY A 19 -10.87 10.88 -2.11
N ARG A 20 -11.32 12.09 -2.47
CA ARG A 20 -11.86 12.40 -3.80
C ARG A 20 -10.88 13.21 -4.64
N THR A 21 -10.70 12.80 -5.89
CA THR A 21 -9.90 13.54 -6.87
C THR A 21 -10.70 14.74 -7.40
N GLY A 22 -10.00 15.83 -7.76
CA GLY A 22 -10.63 17.04 -8.31
C GLY A 22 -11.28 17.99 -7.29
N GLN A 23 -11.11 17.77 -5.99
CA GLN A 23 -11.55 18.73 -4.97
C GLN A 23 -10.50 19.85 -4.78
N LEU A 24 -10.97 21.08 -4.59
CA LEU A 24 -10.12 22.21 -4.19
C LEU A 24 -9.63 22.00 -2.76
N VAL A 25 -8.31 21.99 -2.57
CA VAL A 25 -7.67 21.90 -1.26
C VAL A 25 -6.83 23.12 -0.99
N HIS A 26 -6.97 23.68 0.21
CA HIS A 26 -6.15 24.77 0.68
C HIS A 26 -4.78 24.24 1.13
N VAL A 27 -3.78 24.37 0.26
CA VAL A 27 -2.48 23.69 0.47
C VAL A 27 -1.67 24.30 1.60
N VAL A 28 -1.90 25.59 1.90
CA VAL A 28 -1.24 26.29 3.01
C VAL A 28 -1.65 25.72 4.37
N GLU A 29 -2.89 25.29 4.53
CA GLU A 29 -3.33 24.63 5.76
C GLU A 29 -2.68 23.26 5.94
N VAL A 30 -2.55 22.50 4.85
CA VAL A 30 -1.86 21.20 4.85
C VAL A 30 -0.39 21.37 5.23
N LEU A 31 0.32 22.29 4.57
CA LEU A 31 1.73 22.57 4.86
C LEU A 31 1.95 23.12 6.28
N ARG A 32 0.99 23.90 6.80
CA ARG A 32 1.02 24.39 8.19
C ARG A 32 0.89 23.24 9.19
N LYS A 33 -0.04 22.31 8.98
CA LYS A 33 -0.19 21.12 9.82
C LYS A 33 1.08 20.27 9.85
N LEU A 34 1.75 20.17 8.71
CA LEU A 34 3.00 19.42 8.56
C LEU A 34 4.26 20.18 9.01
N LYS A 35 4.13 21.45 9.43
CA LYS A 35 5.26 22.34 9.78
C LYS A 35 6.28 22.55 8.65
N LEU A 36 5.84 22.45 7.39
CA LEU A 36 6.67 22.52 6.19
C LEU A 36 6.57 23.87 5.45
N ILE A 37 6.11 24.92 6.13
CA ILE A 37 5.83 26.23 5.52
C ILE A 37 7.07 26.85 4.86
N GLY A 38 8.26 26.62 5.41
CA GLY A 38 9.51 27.20 4.90
C GLY A 38 9.93 26.71 3.50
N ASN A 39 9.45 25.54 3.06
CA ASN A 39 9.81 24.94 1.76
C ASN A 39 8.60 24.85 0.81
N ARG A 40 7.57 25.67 1.07
CA ARG A 40 6.30 25.64 0.35
C ARG A 40 6.45 25.64 -1.17
N GLU A 41 7.18 26.62 -1.71
CA GLU A 41 7.29 26.79 -3.18
C GLU A 41 8.00 25.60 -3.83
N MET A 42 9.06 25.10 -3.19
CA MET A 42 9.83 23.96 -3.68
C MET A 42 8.98 22.68 -3.69
N ILE A 43 8.22 22.44 -2.62
CA ILE A 43 7.31 21.29 -2.51
C ILE A 43 6.20 21.38 -3.56
N LEU A 44 5.53 22.53 -3.67
CA LEU A 44 4.46 22.70 -4.66
C LEU A 44 4.97 22.57 -6.09
N SER A 45 6.13 23.14 -6.40
CA SER A 45 6.73 23.04 -7.73
C SER A 45 7.04 21.59 -8.09
N HIS A 46 7.55 20.80 -7.14
CA HIS A 46 7.81 19.38 -7.36
C HIS A 46 6.50 18.59 -7.56
N LEU A 47 5.50 18.79 -6.69
CA LEU A 47 4.20 18.11 -6.81
C LEU A 47 3.47 18.46 -8.12
N LEU A 48 3.61 19.69 -8.60
CA LEU A 48 3.10 20.14 -9.90
C LEU A 48 3.89 19.54 -11.06
N HIS A 49 5.23 19.47 -10.95
CA HIS A 49 6.11 18.89 -11.97
C HIS A 49 5.82 17.40 -12.20
N GLU A 50 5.62 16.65 -11.11
CA GLU A 50 5.24 15.24 -11.15
C GLU A 50 3.77 15.02 -11.56
N GLY A 51 2.98 16.09 -11.67
CA GLY A 51 1.57 16.04 -12.09
C GLY A 51 0.62 15.43 -11.05
N TRP A 52 1.06 15.31 -9.79
CA TRP A 52 0.24 14.78 -8.69
C TRP A 52 -0.81 15.78 -8.21
N ILE A 53 -0.50 17.06 -8.34
CA ILE A 53 -1.45 18.15 -8.10
C ILE A 53 -1.54 19.04 -9.34
N ALA A 54 -2.65 19.75 -9.48
CA ALA A 54 -2.86 20.77 -10.49
C ALA A 54 -3.15 22.11 -9.83
N ASP A 55 -2.68 23.19 -10.45
CA ASP A 55 -2.92 24.54 -9.97
C ASP A 55 -4.43 24.88 -10.08
N ALA A 56 -4.94 25.61 -9.09
CA ALA A 56 -6.33 26.03 -9.06
C ALA A 56 -6.43 27.53 -9.35
N PRO A 57 -7.57 28.00 -9.91
CA PRO A 57 -7.77 29.42 -10.18
C PRO A 57 -7.86 30.29 -8.91
N LYS A 58 -7.79 29.68 -7.72
CA LYS A 58 -7.89 30.35 -6.42
C LYS A 58 -6.53 30.33 -5.74
N THR A 59 -6.06 31.50 -5.29
CA THR A 59 -4.78 31.65 -4.59
C THR A 59 -4.67 30.65 -3.44
N ASP A 60 -3.51 29.99 -3.33
CA ASP A 60 -3.19 29.00 -2.29
C ASP A 60 -4.03 27.71 -2.31
N HIS A 61 -4.75 27.43 -3.39
CA HIS A 61 -5.49 26.18 -3.56
C HIS A 61 -4.91 25.34 -4.70
N VAL A 62 -5.02 24.03 -4.56
CA VAL A 62 -4.60 23.06 -5.57
C VAL A 62 -5.66 21.97 -5.71
N PHE A 63 -5.69 21.32 -6.86
CA PHE A 63 -6.49 20.13 -7.12
C PHE A 63 -5.63 18.89 -7.01
N LEU A 64 -6.14 17.86 -6.32
CA LEU A 64 -5.53 16.54 -6.41
C LEU A 64 -5.90 15.87 -7.73
N THR A 65 -4.89 15.47 -8.51
CA THR A 65 -5.12 14.78 -9.78
C THR A 65 -5.40 13.29 -9.55
N PRO A 66 -6.03 12.59 -10.51
CA PRO A 66 -6.13 11.13 -10.48
C PRO A 66 -4.77 10.44 -10.34
N TRP A 67 -3.74 11.00 -10.98
CA TRP A 67 -2.37 10.50 -10.90
C TRP A 67 -1.77 10.63 -9.49
N GLY A 68 -1.99 11.74 -8.79
CA GLY A 68 -1.53 11.90 -7.41
C GLY A 68 -2.23 10.95 -6.44
N ALA A 69 -3.52 10.70 -6.63
CA ALA A 69 -4.24 9.70 -5.85
C ALA A 69 -3.75 8.27 -6.14
N GLU A 70 -3.46 7.96 -7.41
CA GLU A 70 -2.87 6.68 -7.79
C GLU A 70 -1.45 6.51 -7.24
N GLU A 71 -0.64 7.58 -7.19
CA GLU A 71 0.70 7.54 -6.60
C GLU A 71 0.65 7.34 -5.09
N LEU A 72 -0.35 7.92 -4.40
CA LEU A 72 -0.59 7.61 -2.99
C LEU A 72 -1.04 6.18 -2.80
N GLU A 73 -1.96 5.68 -3.62
CA GLU A 73 -2.33 4.26 -3.61
C GLU A 73 -1.10 3.39 -3.88
N LYS A 74 -0.22 3.75 -4.81
CA LYS A 74 1.04 3.04 -5.10
C LYS A 74 2.07 3.19 -3.99
N THR A 75 2.07 4.27 -3.22
CA THR A 75 2.97 4.46 -2.08
C THR A 75 2.44 3.70 -0.85
N ARG A 76 1.12 3.64 -0.70
CA ARG A 76 0.39 2.78 0.25
C ARG A 76 0.45 1.29 -0.12
N ARG A 77 0.51 0.98 -1.42
CA ARG A 77 0.59 -0.39 -1.99
C ARG A 77 2.01 -0.82 -2.35
N LYS A 78 2.99 0.10 -2.38
CA LYS A 78 4.41 -0.26 -2.44
C LYS A 78 4.63 -1.08 -1.19
N PRO A 79 5.27 -2.25 -1.28
CA PRO A 79 5.42 -3.14 -0.15
C PRO A 79 6.33 -2.45 0.86
N SER A 80 5.74 -1.69 1.77
CA SER A 80 6.27 -1.58 3.10
C SER A 80 6.36 -3.01 3.58
N ALA A 81 7.59 -3.43 3.88
CA ALA A 81 7.77 -4.43 4.91
C ALA A 81 6.92 -3.98 6.12
N GLY A 82 5.77 -4.63 6.34
CA GLY A 82 4.79 -4.31 7.38
C GLY A 82 3.68 -3.35 6.93
N GLY A 83 2.39 -3.68 7.02
CA GLY A 83 1.77 -4.87 7.58
C GLY A 83 0.47 -5.19 6.85
N SER A 84 0.41 -6.40 6.32
CA SER A 84 -0.81 -7.17 6.26
C SER A 84 -1.48 -7.05 7.63
N THR A 85 -2.75 -6.60 7.67
CA THR A 85 -3.54 -6.70 8.89
C THR A 85 -3.50 -8.15 9.38
N PRO A 86 -3.65 -8.44 10.68
CA PRO A 86 -3.76 -9.82 11.16
C PRO A 86 -4.85 -10.59 10.38
N GLU A 87 -5.89 -9.91 9.90
CA GLU A 87 -6.92 -10.49 9.03
C GLU A 87 -6.40 -10.85 7.62
N ASP A 88 -5.57 -10.01 6.99
CA ASP A 88 -4.96 -10.31 5.69
C ASP A 88 -3.92 -11.44 5.79
N ARG A 89 -3.15 -11.48 6.89
CA ARG A 89 -2.25 -12.61 7.18
C ARG A 89 -3.02 -13.90 7.43
N ALA A 90 -4.14 -13.82 8.16
CA ALA A 90 -5.01 -14.97 8.41
C ALA A 90 -5.67 -15.47 7.11
N ARG A 91 -6.05 -14.56 6.21
CA ARG A 91 -6.57 -14.91 4.87
C ARG A 91 -5.49 -15.57 4.02
N GLU A 92 -4.26 -15.09 4.08
CA GLU A 92 -3.15 -15.67 3.34
C GLU A 92 -2.77 -17.06 3.88
N ALA A 93 -2.69 -17.24 5.19
CA ALA A 93 -2.52 -18.54 5.82
C ALA A 93 -3.67 -19.51 5.46
N ALA A 94 -4.92 -19.03 5.46
CA ALA A 94 -6.07 -19.83 5.05
C ALA A 94 -6.01 -20.23 3.56
N ARG A 95 -5.48 -19.37 2.69
CA ARG A 95 -5.25 -19.68 1.27
C ARG A 95 -4.19 -20.76 1.12
N MET A 96 -3.06 -20.63 1.80
CA MET A 96 -1.98 -21.62 1.79
C MET A 96 -2.44 -22.98 2.35
N ALA A 97 -3.27 -22.99 3.39
CA ALA A 97 -3.87 -24.22 3.91
C ALA A 97 -4.76 -24.93 2.89
N ARG A 98 -5.58 -24.18 2.13
CA ARG A 98 -6.39 -24.75 1.04
C ARG A 98 -5.54 -25.32 -0.09
N GLU A 99 -4.44 -24.66 -0.44
CA GLU A 99 -3.50 -25.18 -1.42
C GLU A 99 -2.84 -26.48 -0.94
N LEU A 100 -2.46 -26.54 0.34
CA LEU A 100 -1.92 -27.76 0.95
C LEU A 100 -2.94 -28.91 0.92
N VAL A 101 -4.21 -28.64 1.20
CA VAL A 101 -5.30 -29.62 1.09
C VAL A 101 -5.40 -30.14 -0.34
N GLY A 102 -5.41 -29.27 -1.35
CA GLY A 102 -5.45 -29.70 -2.76
C GLY A 102 -4.23 -30.55 -3.16
N LEU A 103 -3.04 -30.26 -2.64
CA LEU A 103 -1.85 -31.08 -2.87
C LEU A 103 -1.96 -32.46 -2.20
N LEU A 104 -2.56 -32.54 -1.01
CA LEU A 104 -2.81 -33.81 -0.31
C LEU A 104 -3.91 -34.62 -0.99
N GLU A 105 -4.96 -33.97 -1.52
CA GLU A 105 -5.96 -34.63 -2.36
C GLU A 105 -5.32 -35.20 -3.63
N GLU A 106 -4.40 -34.47 -4.26
CA GLU A 106 -3.65 -34.99 -5.40
C GLU A 106 -2.77 -36.20 -5.02
N TRP A 107 -2.23 -36.26 -3.80
CA TRP A 107 -1.53 -37.47 -3.32
C TRP A 107 -2.48 -38.66 -3.19
N VAL A 108 -3.71 -38.43 -2.72
CA VAL A 108 -4.72 -39.48 -2.57
C VAL A 108 -5.15 -40.02 -3.93
N GLU A 109 -5.33 -39.15 -4.94
CA GLU A 109 -5.75 -39.56 -6.27
C GLU A 109 -4.63 -40.18 -7.12
N ARG A 110 -3.41 -39.62 -7.06
CA ARG A 110 -2.31 -39.97 -7.98
C ARG A 110 -1.17 -40.73 -7.33
N GLY A 111 -1.24 -40.96 -6.02
CA GLY A 111 -0.19 -41.56 -5.21
C GLY A 111 0.98 -40.61 -4.91
N PRO A 112 1.78 -40.91 -3.88
CA PRO A 112 2.89 -40.05 -3.46
C PRO A 112 4.04 -40.09 -4.48
N LYS A 113 4.08 -39.09 -5.36
CA LYS A 113 5.19 -38.89 -6.31
C LYS A 113 6.23 -37.97 -5.68
N LYS A 114 7.53 -38.29 -5.81
CA LYS A 114 8.65 -37.45 -5.31
C LYS A 114 8.48 -35.92 -5.52
N PRO A 115 8.13 -35.41 -6.71
CA PRO A 115 7.94 -33.96 -6.91
C PRO A 115 6.74 -33.39 -6.14
N LEU A 116 5.69 -34.19 -5.99
CA LEU A 116 4.49 -33.80 -5.24
C LEU A 116 4.78 -33.82 -3.74
N VAL A 117 5.61 -34.76 -3.27
CA VAL A 117 6.06 -34.82 -1.87
C VAL A 117 6.86 -33.60 -1.47
N GLU A 118 7.83 -33.21 -2.30
CA GLU A 118 8.62 -32.01 -2.09
C GLU A 118 7.76 -30.74 -2.14
N LYS A 119 6.76 -30.68 -3.02
CA LYS A 119 5.85 -29.53 -3.13
C LYS A 119 4.97 -29.38 -1.89
N THR A 120 4.38 -30.47 -1.40
CA THR A 120 3.58 -30.47 -0.16
C THR A 120 4.44 -30.10 1.05
N ARG A 121 5.68 -30.59 1.12
CA ARG A 121 6.61 -30.24 2.20
C ARG A 121 6.96 -28.75 2.20
N LYS A 122 7.20 -28.16 1.03
CA LYS A 122 7.43 -26.71 0.89
C LYS A 122 6.20 -25.90 1.26
N ALA A 123 5.01 -26.32 0.83
CA ALA A 123 3.75 -25.67 1.19
C ALA A 123 3.47 -25.73 2.70
N LEU A 124 3.77 -26.87 3.36
CA LEU A 124 3.66 -27.01 4.80
C LEU A 124 4.62 -26.08 5.56
N ALA A 125 5.88 -25.97 5.10
CA ALA A 125 6.85 -25.07 5.71
C ALA A 125 6.41 -23.59 5.59
N ALA A 126 5.95 -23.19 4.40
CA ALA A 126 5.43 -21.83 4.18
C ALA A 126 4.18 -21.52 5.02
N LEU A 127 3.28 -22.49 5.18
CA LEU A 127 2.10 -22.34 6.05
C LEU A 127 2.50 -22.22 7.53
N SER A 128 3.47 -23.02 7.98
CA SER A 128 3.97 -22.96 9.36
C SER A 128 4.55 -21.58 9.68
N GLU A 129 5.39 -21.05 8.80
CA GLU A 129 5.98 -19.71 8.92
C GLU A 129 4.90 -18.62 8.96
N ALA A 130 3.90 -18.70 8.06
CA ALA A 130 2.79 -17.76 8.02
C ALA A 130 1.91 -17.79 9.29
N VAL A 131 1.77 -18.96 9.94
CA VAL A 131 1.03 -19.11 11.20
C VAL A 131 1.85 -18.61 12.39
N GLU A 132 3.18 -18.82 12.39
CA GLU A 132 4.05 -18.26 13.43
C GLU A 132 4.11 -16.73 13.36
N ASP A 133 4.10 -16.15 12.16
CA ASP A 133 4.00 -14.69 11.93
C ASP A 133 2.64 -14.08 12.32
N LEU A 134 1.62 -14.91 12.53
CA LEU A 134 0.33 -14.52 13.09
C LEU A 134 0.32 -14.56 14.63
N ALA A 135 1.17 -15.39 15.24
CA ALA A 135 1.25 -15.57 16.67
C ALA A 135 2.23 -14.59 17.36
N ARG A 136 3.00 -13.82 16.58
CA ARG A 136 3.90 -12.75 17.02
C ARG A 136 3.25 -11.37 16.95
#